data_AF-A0A958J8B0-F1
#
_entry.id   AF-A0A958J8B0-F1
#
_cell.length_a   1.000
_cell.length_b   1.000
_cell.length_c   1.000
_cell.angle_alpha   90.00
_cell.angle_beta   90.00
_cell.angle_gamma   90.00
#
_symmetry.space_group_name_H-M   'P 1'
#
loop_
_entity.id
_entity.type
_entity.pdbx_description
1 polymer ?
#
loop_
_entity_poly.entity_id
_entity_poly.type
_entity_poly.pdbx_seq_one_letter_code
_entity_poly.pdbx_strand_id
1 'polypeptide(L)'
;FANFHAAQLFAQKVNAQRDLVNSPEQAVSAAEINAMGLIDEIMHILITQYRESIKPGVFAEALDWLETHFSPAEVEKTLRIFVEEFPPLDVYLEKINVADYLKGQTDGVANRQIALEEMLLLWLANLNPAFSRYQELFDDAPLREQTRYGEVMEEVYNFFDTQPLFGPAGGEQNLIRLLRLPAQQSPGSLTEQLRFMRDHWGMYLSGAARIKWELLLGKAFMETWGVPGQPYDVRLLRGMDFISEEQKIRFNPGLGTAPTHVP
;
A
#
# COMPACT_ATOMS: atom_id res chain seq x y z
N PHE A 1 -2.48 -5.33 11.05
CA PHE A 1 -3.94 -5.25 10.77
C PHE A 1 -4.38 -3.80 10.77
N ALA A 2 -5.34 -3.43 9.92
CA ALA A 2 -5.96 -2.11 9.96
C ALA A 2 -6.58 -1.86 11.35
N ASN A 3 -6.18 -0.77 11.99
CA ASN A 3 -6.53 -0.49 13.38
C ASN A 3 -7.54 0.65 13.40
N PHE A 4 -8.82 0.30 13.65
CA PHE A 4 -9.90 1.28 13.65
C PHE A 4 -9.68 2.42 14.65
N HIS A 5 -9.13 2.12 15.83
CA HIS A 5 -8.80 3.15 16.82
C HIS A 5 -7.71 4.11 16.30
N ALA A 6 -6.68 3.57 15.67
CA ALA A 6 -5.63 4.39 15.09
C ALA A 6 -6.14 5.18 13.86
N ALA A 7 -7.05 4.63 13.06
CA ALA A 7 -7.73 5.36 11.99
C ALA A 7 -8.58 6.52 12.53
N GLN A 8 -9.25 6.33 13.67
CA GLN A 8 -9.95 7.41 14.39
C GLN A 8 -8.98 8.49 14.86
N LEU A 9 -7.88 8.11 15.52
CA LEU A 9 -6.87 9.07 15.98
C LEU A 9 -6.23 9.83 14.81
N PHE A 10 -5.94 9.14 13.71
CA PHE A 10 -5.40 9.77 12.51
C PHE A 10 -6.38 10.78 11.92
N ALA A 11 -7.63 10.37 11.66
CA ALA A 11 -8.66 11.24 11.15
C ALA A 11 -8.90 12.45 12.05
N GLN A 12 -8.91 12.26 13.38
CA GLN A 12 -9.02 13.35 14.36
C GLN A 12 -7.86 14.33 14.24
N LYS A 13 -6.61 13.85 14.15
CA LYS A 13 -5.42 14.71 14.02
C LYS A 13 -5.43 15.51 12.71
N VAL A 14 -5.82 14.89 11.60
CA VAL A 14 -5.94 15.59 10.31
C VAL A 14 -7.06 16.63 10.36
N ASN A 15 -8.25 16.25 10.83
CA ASN A 15 -9.41 17.14 10.91
C ASN A 15 -9.20 18.31 11.86
N ALA A 16 -8.39 18.16 12.90
CA ALA A 16 -8.03 19.25 13.82
C ALA A 16 -7.16 20.34 13.17
N GLN A 17 -6.49 20.03 12.05
CA GLN A 17 -5.65 20.98 11.30
C GLN A 17 -6.38 21.60 10.09
N ARG A 18 -7.59 21.13 9.76
CA ARG A 18 -8.36 21.60 8.60
C ARG A 18 -9.41 22.63 9.01
N ASP A 19 -9.67 23.60 8.13
CA ASP A 19 -10.77 24.56 8.30
C ASP A 19 -12.11 23.92 7.91
N LEU A 20 -12.59 23.00 8.75
CA LEU A 20 -13.85 22.29 8.53
C LEU A 20 -15.09 23.16 8.77
N VAL A 21 -14.92 24.40 9.26
CA VAL A 21 -16.01 25.36 9.40
C VAL A 21 -16.38 25.92 8.03
N ASN A 22 -15.38 26.31 7.25
CA ASN A 22 -15.58 26.86 5.90
C ASN A 22 -15.53 25.81 4.79
N SER A 23 -14.89 24.66 5.04
CA SER A 23 -14.74 23.55 4.09
C SER A 23 -15.04 22.18 4.72
N PRO A 24 -16.30 21.93 5.14
CA PRO A 24 -16.68 20.66 5.78
C PRO A 24 -16.49 19.43 4.89
N GLU A 25 -16.52 19.59 3.57
CA GLU A 25 -16.24 18.54 2.59
C GLU A 25 -14.79 18.02 2.65
N GLN A 26 -13.88 18.76 3.27
CA GLN A 26 -12.52 18.32 3.55
C GLN A 26 -12.42 17.46 4.81
N ALA A 27 -13.52 17.04 5.45
CA ALA A 27 -13.42 16.15 6.59
C ALA A 27 -12.90 14.76 6.18
N VAL A 28 -11.84 14.30 6.85
CA VAL A 28 -11.33 12.93 6.75
C VAL A 28 -12.19 12.00 7.59
N SER A 29 -12.71 10.95 6.97
CA SER A 29 -13.50 9.90 7.64
C SER A 29 -12.59 8.78 8.15
N ALA A 30 -12.65 8.50 9.45
CA ALA A 30 -11.93 7.37 10.07
C ALA A 30 -12.34 6.02 9.47
N ALA A 31 -13.62 5.87 9.10
CA ALA A 31 -14.13 4.64 8.49
C ALA A 31 -13.51 4.40 7.12
N GLU A 32 -13.36 5.45 6.32
CA GLU A 32 -12.80 5.36 4.97
C GLU A 32 -11.27 5.25 4.99
N ILE A 33 -10.58 5.90 5.93
CA ILE A 33 -9.15 5.62 6.22
C ILE A 33 -8.96 4.14 6.57
N ASN A 34 -9.78 3.61 7.48
CA ASN A 34 -9.71 2.19 7.83
C ASN A 34 -10.01 1.28 6.63
N ALA A 35 -10.98 1.66 5.79
CA ALA A 35 -11.33 0.89 4.60
C ALA A 35 -10.20 0.83 3.57
N MET A 36 -9.50 1.94 3.33
CA MET A 36 -8.30 1.94 2.46
C MET A 36 -7.21 1.02 3.01
N GLY A 37 -6.94 1.08 4.32
CA GLY A 37 -5.95 0.21 4.95
C GLY A 37 -6.34 -1.28 4.95
N LEU A 38 -7.64 -1.59 4.98
CA LEU A 38 -8.13 -2.96 4.78
C LEU A 38 -7.95 -3.43 3.34
N ILE A 39 -8.26 -2.58 2.37
CA ILE A 39 -8.07 -2.86 0.94
C ILE A 39 -6.59 -3.17 0.66
N ASP A 40 -5.69 -2.30 1.13
CA ASP A 40 -4.25 -2.46 1.01
C ASP A 40 -3.76 -3.80 1.60
N GLU A 41 -4.19 -4.12 2.83
CA GLU A 41 -3.85 -5.38 3.47
C GLU A 41 -4.34 -6.61 2.70
N ILE A 42 -5.55 -6.54 2.14
CA ILE A 42 -6.10 -7.62 1.32
C ILE A 42 -5.26 -7.80 0.04
N MET A 43 -4.81 -6.70 -0.57
CA MET A 43 -3.94 -6.79 -1.75
C MET A 43 -2.61 -7.46 -1.41
N HIS A 44 -1.98 -7.11 -0.28
CA HIS A 44 -0.79 -7.82 0.22
C HIS A 44 -1.03 -9.31 0.45
N ILE A 45 -2.18 -9.68 1.03
CA ILE A 45 -2.52 -11.09 1.25
C ILE A 45 -2.62 -11.85 -0.07
N LEU A 46 -3.23 -11.25 -1.09
CA LEU A 46 -3.32 -11.86 -2.43
C LEU A 46 -1.95 -12.00 -3.10
N ILE A 47 -1.12 -10.97 -3.02
CA ILE A 47 0.25 -11.00 -3.55
C ILE A 47 1.07 -12.06 -2.82
N THR A 48 0.98 -12.14 -1.50
CA THR A 48 1.65 -13.16 -0.67
C THR A 48 1.21 -14.56 -1.07
N GLN A 49 -0.10 -14.81 -1.19
CA GLN A 49 -0.63 -16.10 -1.63
C GLN A 49 -0.11 -16.45 -3.03
N TYR A 50 -0.07 -15.50 -3.97
CA TYR A 50 0.47 -15.72 -5.31
C TYR A 50 1.94 -16.13 -5.27
N ARG A 51 2.77 -15.42 -4.48
CA ARG A 51 4.18 -15.74 -4.28
C ARG A 51 4.36 -17.13 -3.69
N GLU A 52 3.66 -17.44 -2.61
CA GLU A 52 3.85 -18.71 -1.88
C GLU A 52 3.37 -19.94 -2.66
N SER A 53 2.27 -19.80 -3.41
CA SER A 53 1.61 -20.96 -4.03
C SER A 53 1.83 -21.12 -5.53
N ILE A 54 2.23 -20.06 -6.24
CA ILE A 54 2.32 -20.07 -7.70
C ILE A 54 3.70 -19.67 -8.19
N LYS A 55 4.21 -18.51 -7.75
CA LYS A 55 5.44 -17.92 -8.31
C LYS A 55 6.31 -17.25 -7.23
N PRO A 56 7.09 -18.02 -6.44
CA PRO A 56 7.88 -17.49 -5.31
C PRO A 56 8.88 -16.40 -5.68
N GLY A 57 9.47 -16.50 -6.89
CA GLY A 57 10.46 -15.55 -7.39
C GLY A 57 9.89 -14.35 -8.15
N VAL A 58 8.56 -14.15 -8.19
CA VAL A 58 7.92 -13.20 -9.13
C VAL A 58 8.51 -11.78 -9.09
N PHE A 59 8.81 -11.24 -7.90
CA PHE A 59 9.37 -9.89 -7.80
C PHE A 59 10.88 -9.83 -8.07
N ALA A 60 11.61 -10.92 -7.84
CA ALA A 60 13.00 -11.02 -8.28
C ALA A 60 13.06 -11.01 -9.81
N GLU A 61 12.22 -11.86 -10.44
CA GLU A 61 12.11 -11.96 -11.90
C GLU A 61 11.55 -10.66 -12.52
N ALA A 62 10.67 -9.94 -11.83
CA ALA A 62 10.18 -8.64 -12.27
C ALA A 62 11.30 -7.59 -12.27
N LEU A 63 12.19 -7.59 -11.26
CA LEU A 63 13.36 -6.70 -11.25
C LEU A 63 14.33 -7.03 -12.39
N ASP A 64 14.61 -8.31 -12.61
CA ASP A 64 15.45 -8.75 -13.73
C ASP A 64 14.83 -8.33 -15.08
N TRP A 65 13.51 -8.47 -15.21
CA TRP A 65 12.77 -8.04 -16.40
C TRP A 65 12.87 -6.54 -16.65
N LEU A 66 12.72 -5.72 -15.60
CA LEU A 66 12.88 -4.27 -15.69
C LEU A 66 14.30 -3.90 -16.14
N GLU A 67 15.33 -4.59 -15.66
CA GLU A 67 16.72 -4.35 -16.07
C GLU A 67 17.03 -4.76 -17.52
N THR A 68 16.10 -5.44 -18.21
CA THR A 68 16.18 -5.66 -19.66
C THR A 68 15.54 -4.55 -20.51
N HIS A 69 14.66 -3.73 -19.90
CA HIS A 69 13.92 -2.65 -20.59
C HIS A 69 14.42 -1.25 -20.20
N PHE A 70 15.00 -1.12 -19.01
CA PHE A 70 15.55 0.10 -18.45
C PHE A 70 17.01 -0.12 -18.07
N SER A 71 17.81 0.93 -18.05
CA SER A 71 19.17 0.82 -17.50
C SER A 71 19.12 0.50 -16.00
N PRO A 72 20.10 -0.25 -15.46
CA PRO A 72 20.16 -0.53 -14.02
C PRO A 72 20.10 0.73 -13.14
N ALA A 73 20.68 1.84 -13.62
CA ALA A 73 20.67 3.13 -12.93
C ALA A 73 19.26 3.76 -12.88
N GLU A 74 18.42 3.58 -13.90
CA GLU A 74 17.04 4.07 -13.89
C GLU A 74 16.17 3.28 -12.90
N VAL A 75 16.32 1.96 -12.87
CA VAL A 75 15.61 1.09 -11.91
C VAL A 75 16.05 1.42 -10.49
N GLU A 76 17.36 1.52 -10.24
CA GLU A 76 17.91 1.89 -8.93
C GLU A 76 17.43 3.27 -8.47
N LYS A 77 17.47 4.27 -9.36
CA LYS A 77 16.97 5.62 -9.05
C LYS A 77 15.49 5.56 -8.66
N THR A 78 14.67 4.82 -9.40
CA THR A 78 13.23 4.71 -9.14
C THR A 78 12.95 4.09 -7.77
N LEU A 79 13.59 2.96 -7.44
CA LEU A 79 13.46 2.33 -6.12
C LEU A 79 13.97 3.22 -4.99
N ARG A 80 15.07 3.95 -5.21
CA ARG A 80 15.62 4.86 -4.21
C ARG A 80 14.69 6.04 -3.93
N ILE A 81 14.21 6.75 -4.95
CA ILE A 81 13.25 7.84 -4.77
C ILE A 81 11.99 7.30 -4.09
N PHE A 82 11.54 6.10 -4.47
CA PHE A 82 10.40 5.46 -3.80
C PHE A 82 10.63 5.30 -2.29
N VAL A 83 11.76 4.73 -1.86
CA VAL A 83 12.08 4.55 -0.44
C VAL A 83 12.34 5.88 0.28
N GLU A 84 12.85 6.91 -0.40
CA GLU A 84 12.98 8.26 0.17
C GLU A 84 11.62 8.90 0.43
N GLU A 85 10.67 8.76 -0.51
CA GLU A 85 9.34 9.34 -0.41
C GLU A 85 8.40 8.52 0.48
N PHE A 86 8.58 7.19 0.52
CA PHE A 86 7.76 6.23 1.26
C PHE A 86 8.66 5.30 2.09
N PRO A 87 9.35 5.84 3.11
CA PRO A 87 10.34 5.08 3.85
C PRO A 87 9.68 3.97 4.70
N PRO A 88 10.24 2.76 4.67
CA PRO A 88 9.99 1.75 5.70
C PRO A 88 10.31 2.32 7.09
N LEU A 89 9.71 1.73 8.13
CA LEU A 89 9.79 2.27 9.49
C LEU A 89 11.22 2.51 9.97
N ASP A 90 12.13 1.57 9.73
CA ASP A 90 13.53 1.71 10.15
C ASP A 90 14.30 2.81 9.39
N VAL A 91 13.92 3.10 8.14
CA VAL A 91 14.46 4.24 7.38
C VAL A 91 13.89 5.55 7.90
N TYR A 92 12.58 5.58 8.15
CA TYR A 92 11.89 6.75 8.69
C TYR A 92 12.42 7.15 10.08
N LEU A 93 12.70 6.16 10.93
CA LEU A 93 13.28 6.36 12.26
C LEU A 93 14.80 6.59 12.23
N GLU A 94 15.39 6.76 11.05
CA GLU A 94 16.83 7.00 10.83
C GLU A 94 17.73 5.90 11.43
N LYS A 95 17.21 4.69 11.63
CA LYS A 95 18.00 3.55 12.14
C LYS A 95 18.90 2.96 11.06
N ILE A 96 18.45 3.04 9.80
CA ILE A 96 19.20 2.63 8.61
C ILE A 96 18.97 3.66 7.51
N ASN A 97 19.97 3.93 6.67
CA ASN A 97 19.77 4.81 5.52
C ASN A 97 19.17 4.05 4.32
N VAL A 98 18.64 4.79 3.34
CA VAL A 98 17.98 4.24 2.14
C VAL A 98 18.88 3.26 1.36
N ALA A 99 20.15 3.60 1.18
CA ALA A 99 21.08 2.79 0.39
C ALA A 99 21.38 1.44 1.06
N ASP A 100 21.56 1.45 2.38
CA ASP A 100 21.78 0.25 3.17
C ASP A 100 20.51 -0.58 3.29
N TYR A 101 19.34 0.05 3.40
CA TYR A 101 18.05 -0.63 3.34
C TYR A 101 17.90 -1.38 2.01
N LEU A 102 18.10 -0.73 0.86
CA LEU A 102 17.94 -1.36 -0.46
C LEU A 102 18.93 -2.50 -0.73
N LYS A 103 20.10 -2.52 -0.07
CA LYS A 103 21.06 -3.63 -0.13
C LYS A 103 20.73 -4.78 0.81
N GLY A 104 19.85 -4.53 1.78
CA GLY A 104 19.47 -5.47 2.81
C GLY A 104 18.34 -6.43 2.41
N GLN A 105 17.85 -7.14 3.43
CA GLN A 105 16.72 -8.04 3.35
C GLN A 105 15.92 -7.97 4.65
N THR A 106 14.61 -8.17 4.54
CA THR A 106 13.68 -8.28 5.67
C THR A 106 13.00 -9.64 5.58
N ASP A 107 13.00 -10.40 6.67
CA ASP A 107 12.44 -11.76 6.74
C ASP A 107 12.92 -12.69 5.60
N GLY A 108 14.17 -12.52 5.17
CA GLY A 108 14.79 -13.31 4.10
C GLY A 108 14.40 -12.90 2.67
N VAL A 109 13.65 -11.82 2.49
CA VAL A 109 13.28 -11.24 1.19
C VAL A 109 14.13 -10.00 0.94
N ALA A 110 14.73 -9.89 -0.25
CA ALA A 110 15.52 -8.71 -0.62
C ALA A 110 14.67 -7.44 -0.60
N ASN A 111 15.17 -6.38 0.02
CA ASN A 111 14.40 -5.14 0.23
C ASN A 111 14.04 -4.42 -1.07
N ARG A 112 14.78 -4.66 -2.17
CA ARG A 112 14.38 -4.21 -3.51
C ARG A 112 13.08 -4.84 -4.00
N GLN A 113 12.85 -6.12 -3.69
CA GLN A 113 11.62 -6.83 -4.06
C GLN A 113 10.44 -6.29 -3.26
N ILE A 114 10.66 -6.05 -1.96
CA ILE A 114 9.68 -5.40 -1.08
C ILE A 114 9.35 -4.02 -1.63
N ALA A 115 10.36 -3.18 -1.91
CA ALA A 115 10.15 -1.85 -2.47
C ALA A 115 9.37 -1.87 -3.80
N LEU A 116 9.59 -2.88 -4.67
CA LEU A 116 8.83 -3.02 -5.91
C LEU A 116 7.38 -3.46 -5.67
N GLU A 117 7.15 -4.41 -4.74
CA GLU A 117 5.80 -4.83 -4.33
C GLU A 117 5.01 -3.65 -3.79
N GLU A 118 5.61 -2.90 -2.87
CA GLU A 118 5.04 -1.68 -2.33
C GLU A 118 4.78 -0.70 -3.49
N MET A 119 5.77 -0.32 -4.29
CA MET A 119 5.61 0.65 -5.37
C MET A 119 4.45 0.30 -6.35
N LEU A 120 4.18 -0.98 -6.58
CA LEU A 120 3.00 -1.46 -7.30
C LEU A 120 1.68 -1.15 -6.57
N LEU A 121 1.62 -1.33 -5.25
CA LEU A 121 0.45 -0.97 -4.44
C LEU A 121 0.21 0.54 -4.40
N LEU A 122 1.27 1.36 -4.34
CA LEU A 122 1.16 2.82 -4.49
C LEU A 122 0.51 3.18 -5.83
N TRP A 123 0.95 2.53 -6.90
CA TRP A 123 0.40 2.75 -8.23
C TRP A 123 -1.08 2.35 -8.30
N LEU A 124 -1.45 1.21 -7.72
CA LEU A 124 -2.84 0.76 -7.65
C LEU A 124 -3.72 1.67 -6.80
N ALA A 125 -3.21 2.23 -5.71
CA ALA A 125 -3.90 3.21 -4.88
C ALA A 125 -4.21 4.48 -5.67
N ASN A 126 -3.23 5.01 -6.42
CA ASN A 126 -3.41 6.20 -7.27
C ASN A 126 -4.34 5.95 -8.47
N LEU A 127 -4.46 4.71 -8.95
CA LEU A 127 -5.43 4.32 -9.98
C LEU A 127 -6.86 4.13 -9.46
N ASN A 128 -7.08 4.08 -8.14
CA ASN A 128 -8.39 3.81 -7.55
C ASN A 128 -9.19 5.11 -7.36
N PRO A 129 -10.31 5.33 -8.09
CA PRO A 129 -11.03 6.60 -7.98
C PRO A 129 -11.62 6.85 -6.59
N ALA A 130 -11.91 5.80 -5.82
CA ALA A 130 -12.44 5.91 -4.45
C ALA A 130 -11.37 6.43 -3.46
N PHE A 131 -10.10 6.39 -3.85
CA PHE A 131 -8.98 6.89 -3.06
C PHE A 131 -8.73 8.38 -3.33
N SER A 132 -9.21 8.95 -4.45
CA SER A 132 -8.87 10.31 -4.94
C SER A 132 -8.91 11.43 -3.89
N ARG A 133 -9.92 11.46 -3.02
CA ARG A 133 -10.04 12.49 -1.95
C ARG A 133 -8.93 12.43 -0.88
N TYR A 134 -8.16 11.36 -0.88
CA TYR A 134 -7.07 11.07 0.04
C TYR A 134 -5.71 11.05 -0.64
N GLN A 135 -5.62 11.54 -1.87
CA GLN A 135 -4.38 11.51 -2.67
C GLN A 135 -3.17 12.10 -1.93
N GLU A 136 -3.38 13.09 -1.05
CA GLU A 136 -2.32 13.65 -0.21
C GLU A 136 -1.58 12.62 0.68
N LEU A 137 -2.19 11.47 0.96
CA LEU A 137 -1.60 10.41 1.79
C LEU A 137 -0.65 9.49 1.01
N PHE A 138 -0.76 9.50 -0.31
CA PHE A 138 -0.04 8.61 -1.23
C PHE A 138 0.31 9.31 -2.55
N ASP A 139 0.65 10.60 -2.46
CA ASP A 139 1.01 11.40 -3.63
C ASP A 139 2.31 10.88 -4.28
N ASP A 140 2.17 10.44 -5.53
CA ASP A 140 3.24 9.88 -6.35
C ASP A 140 3.88 10.92 -7.28
N ALA A 141 3.51 12.20 -7.19
CA ALA A 141 4.07 13.26 -8.04
C ALA A 141 5.62 13.29 -8.04
N PRO A 142 6.32 13.18 -6.89
CA PRO A 142 7.78 13.13 -6.86
C PRO A 142 8.36 11.98 -7.70
N LEU A 143 7.70 10.81 -7.69
CA LEU A 143 8.12 9.66 -8.50
C LEU A 143 7.91 9.94 -9.99
N ARG A 144 6.73 10.45 -10.37
CA ARG A 144 6.39 10.77 -11.77
C ARG A 144 7.30 11.84 -12.36
N GLU A 145 7.71 12.82 -11.58
CA GLU A 145 8.51 13.95 -12.05
C GLU A 145 10.02 13.64 -12.09
N GLN A 146 10.52 12.79 -11.18
CA GLN A 146 11.95 12.59 -11.01
C GLN A 146 12.48 11.27 -11.60
N THR A 147 11.60 10.34 -11.96
CA THR A 147 11.96 8.97 -12.35
C THR A 147 11.16 8.50 -13.57
N ARG A 148 11.39 7.27 -14.03
CA ARG A 148 10.56 6.61 -15.06
C ARG A 148 9.44 5.78 -14.44
N TYR A 149 8.97 6.15 -13.24
CA TYR A 149 7.99 5.42 -12.44
C TYR A 149 6.76 4.95 -13.25
N GLY A 150 6.14 5.83 -14.06
CA GLY A 150 4.99 5.45 -14.87
C GLY A 150 5.30 4.32 -15.86
N GLU A 151 6.40 4.45 -16.60
CA GLU A 151 6.87 3.46 -17.58
C GLU A 151 7.32 2.16 -16.89
N VAL A 152 7.95 2.26 -15.72
CA VAL A 152 8.32 1.11 -14.89
C VAL A 152 7.09 0.34 -14.44
N MET A 153 6.02 1.01 -13.99
CA MET A 153 4.78 0.34 -13.58
C MET A 153 4.02 -0.27 -14.76
N GLU A 154 4.01 0.38 -15.92
CA GLU A 154 3.50 -0.21 -17.15
C GLU A 154 4.27 -1.49 -17.53
N GLU A 155 5.59 -1.48 -17.37
CA GLU A 155 6.40 -2.66 -17.69
C GLU A 155 6.27 -3.77 -16.65
N VAL A 156 6.08 -3.45 -15.37
CA VAL A 156 5.66 -4.42 -14.34
C VAL A 156 4.32 -5.05 -14.75
N TYR A 157 3.37 -4.26 -15.23
CA TYR A 157 2.10 -4.79 -15.73
C TYR A 157 2.31 -5.78 -16.89
N ASN A 158 3.13 -5.42 -17.88
CA ASN A 158 3.47 -6.28 -19.02
C ASN A 158 4.15 -7.58 -18.57
N PHE A 159 5.08 -7.49 -17.62
CA PHE A 159 5.70 -8.67 -17.01
C PHE A 159 4.65 -9.60 -16.42
N PHE A 160 3.71 -9.10 -15.62
CA PHE A 160 2.65 -9.93 -15.02
C PHE A 160 1.68 -10.54 -16.05
N ASP A 161 1.55 -9.96 -17.26
CA ASP A 161 0.78 -10.57 -18.35
C ASP A 161 1.46 -11.85 -18.90
N THR A 162 2.75 -12.06 -18.62
CA THR A 162 3.49 -13.28 -18.96
C THR A 162 3.54 -14.33 -17.85
N GLN A 163 3.04 -14.00 -16.66
CA GLN A 163 3.09 -14.87 -15.49
C GLN A 163 1.86 -15.77 -15.38
N PRO A 164 1.91 -16.89 -14.62
CA PRO A 164 0.74 -17.73 -14.40
C PRO A 164 -0.43 -16.94 -13.83
N LEU A 165 -1.64 -17.25 -14.30
CA LEU A 165 -2.87 -16.58 -13.88
C LEU A 165 -3.21 -16.89 -12.40
N PHE A 166 -3.99 -16.01 -11.79
CA PHE A 166 -4.42 -16.08 -10.40
C PHE A 166 -5.88 -15.66 -10.23
N GLY A 167 -6.55 -16.20 -9.21
CA GLY A 167 -7.94 -15.88 -8.90
C GLY A 167 -8.85 -17.09 -8.77
N PRO A 168 -10.12 -16.88 -8.44
CA PRO A 168 -11.09 -17.95 -8.26
C PRO A 168 -11.29 -18.76 -9.55
N ALA A 169 -11.67 -20.03 -9.40
CA ALA A 169 -11.88 -20.94 -10.52
C ALA A 169 -12.88 -20.38 -11.55
N GLY A 170 -12.48 -20.30 -12.82
CA GLY A 170 -13.27 -19.73 -13.91
C GLY A 170 -13.19 -18.20 -14.03
N GLY A 171 -12.35 -17.54 -13.23
CA GLY A 171 -12.07 -16.11 -13.25
C GLY A 171 -10.58 -15.80 -13.09
N GLU A 172 -9.70 -16.76 -13.38
CA GLU A 172 -8.26 -16.59 -13.30
C GLU A 172 -7.76 -15.56 -14.31
N GLN A 173 -6.92 -14.64 -13.86
CA GLN A 173 -6.35 -13.59 -14.70
C GLN A 173 -5.00 -13.11 -14.18
N ASN A 174 -4.35 -12.20 -14.90
CA ASN A 174 -3.16 -11.49 -14.43
C ASN A 174 -3.41 -10.91 -13.01
N LEU A 175 -2.42 -11.07 -12.11
CA LEU A 175 -2.52 -10.65 -10.71
C LEU A 175 -2.91 -9.18 -10.56
N ILE A 176 -2.27 -8.28 -11.31
CA ILE A 176 -2.55 -6.84 -11.28
C ILE A 176 -3.95 -6.55 -11.79
N ARG A 177 -4.43 -7.25 -12.83
CA ARG A 177 -5.84 -7.15 -13.27
C ARG A 177 -6.79 -7.56 -12.14
N LEU A 178 -6.48 -8.66 -11.43
CA LEU A 178 -7.28 -9.14 -10.30
C LEU A 178 -7.38 -8.08 -9.18
N LEU A 179 -6.25 -7.50 -8.79
CA LEU A 179 -6.19 -6.48 -7.75
C LEU A 179 -6.99 -5.21 -8.11
N ARG A 180 -7.15 -4.90 -9.40
CA ARG A 180 -7.91 -3.74 -9.89
C ARG A 180 -9.43 -3.96 -9.97
N LEU A 181 -9.91 -5.21 -9.97
CA LEU A 181 -11.34 -5.52 -10.15
C LEU A 181 -12.27 -4.75 -9.21
N PRO A 182 -12.00 -4.63 -7.89
CA PRO A 182 -12.92 -3.94 -6.99
C PRO A 182 -13.08 -2.46 -7.38
N ALA A 183 -11.97 -1.78 -7.69
CA ALA A 183 -11.98 -0.38 -8.11
C ALA A 183 -12.66 -0.17 -9.47
N GLN A 184 -12.61 -1.16 -10.36
CA GLN A 184 -13.31 -1.11 -11.64
C GLN A 184 -14.83 -1.33 -11.48
N GLN A 185 -15.23 -2.26 -10.61
CA GLN A 185 -16.64 -2.58 -10.38
C GLN A 185 -17.35 -1.50 -9.55
N SER A 186 -16.63 -0.90 -8.60
CA SER A 186 -17.16 0.06 -7.63
C SER A 186 -16.24 1.27 -7.48
N PRO A 187 -16.05 2.08 -8.54
CA PRO A 187 -15.03 3.14 -8.57
C PRO A 187 -15.23 4.24 -7.55
N GLY A 188 -16.46 4.48 -7.08
CA GLY A 188 -16.77 5.55 -6.13
C GLY A 188 -16.98 5.11 -4.68
N SER A 189 -16.78 3.83 -4.33
CA SER A 189 -17.16 3.32 -3.00
C SER A 189 -16.19 2.29 -2.44
N LEU A 190 -15.41 2.70 -1.42
CA LEU A 190 -14.54 1.80 -0.65
C LEU A 190 -15.32 0.66 0.02
N THR A 191 -16.53 0.93 0.50
CA THR A 191 -17.39 -0.08 1.12
C THR A 191 -17.83 -1.16 0.11
N GLU A 192 -18.23 -0.76 -1.09
CA GLU A 192 -18.61 -1.73 -2.12
C GLU A 192 -17.39 -2.47 -2.70
N GLN A 193 -16.22 -1.83 -2.73
CA GLN A 193 -14.97 -2.53 -3.04
C GLN A 193 -14.67 -3.62 -2.02
N LEU A 194 -14.70 -3.32 -0.72
CA LEU A 194 -14.51 -4.32 0.34
C LEU A 194 -15.56 -5.44 0.30
N ARG A 195 -16.83 -5.09 0.02
CA ARG A 195 -17.91 -6.08 -0.17
C ARG A 195 -17.59 -7.01 -1.33
N PHE A 196 -17.17 -6.47 -2.47
CA PHE A 196 -16.75 -7.25 -3.63
C PHE A 196 -15.63 -8.21 -3.27
N MET A 197 -14.57 -7.71 -2.64
CA MET A 197 -13.43 -8.54 -2.21
C MET A 197 -13.91 -9.68 -1.31
N ARG A 198 -14.71 -9.35 -0.28
CA ARG A 198 -15.28 -10.32 0.66
C ARG A 198 -15.99 -11.47 -0.06
N ASP A 199 -16.88 -11.12 -0.99
CA ASP A 199 -17.78 -12.06 -1.64
C ASP A 199 -17.06 -12.95 -2.67
N HIS A 200 -15.94 -12.49 -3.24
CA HIS A 200 -15.28 -13.16 -4.36
C HIS A 200 -13.95 -13.84 -4.00
N TRP A 201 -13.23 -13.38 -2.97
CA TRP A 201 -11.85 -13.84 -2.73
C TRP A 201 -11.68 -14.70 -1.48
N GLY A 202 -12.57 -14.61 -0.50
CA GLY A 202 -12.37 -15.27 0.80
C GLY A 202 -12.28 -16.79 0.75
N MET A 203 -13.07 -17.41 -0.13
CA MET A 203 -13.05 -18.87 -0.31
C MET A 203 -11.82 -19.37 -1.08
N TYR A 204 -11.10 -18.47 -1.75
CA TYR A 204 -9.95 -18.79 -2.60
C TYR A 204 -8.63 -18.76 -1.83
N LEU A 205 -8.57 -18.01 -0.72
CA LEU A 205 -7.38 -17.95 0.11
C LEU A 205 -7.16 -19.26 0.87
N SER A 206 -5.89 -19.62 1.08
CA SER A 206 -5.48 -20.86 1.73
C SER A 206 -4.53 -20.59 2.91
N GLY A 207 -4.35 -21.58 3.78
CA GLY A 207 -3.33 -21.52 4.85
C GLY A 207 -3.35 -20.23 5.68
N ALA A 208 -2.18 -19.61 5.83
CA ALA A 208 -2.02 -18.37 6.59
C ALA A 208 -2.80 -17.18 5.99
N ALA A 209 -2.93 -17.11 4.66
CA ALA A 209 -3.72 -16.09 3.98
C ALA A 209 -5.21 -16.19 4.33
N ARG A 210 -5.75 -17.41 4.41
CA ARG A 210 -7.14 -17.64 4.85
C ARG A 210 -7.36 -17.25 6.31
N ILE A 211 -6.39 -17.52 7.19
CA ILE A 211 -6.49 -17.14 8.60
C ILE A 211 -6.48 -15.60 8.72
N LYS A 212 -5.53 -14.92 8.05
CA LYS A 212 -5.49 -13.45 7.99
C LYS A 212 -6.79 -12.88 7.42
N TRP A 213 -7.36 -13.51 6.40
CA TRP A 213 -8.65 -13.13 5.83
C TRP A 213 -9.82 -13.23 6.79
N GLU A 214 -9.99 -14.37 7.48
CA GLU A 214 -11.05 -14.53 8.48
C GLU A 214 -10.89 -13.54 9.65
N LEU A 215 -9.65 -13.19 10.00
CA LEU A 215 -9.36 -12.13 10.98
C LEU A 215 -9.70 -10.72 10.48
N LEU A 216 -9.70 -10.47 9.17
CA LEU A 216 -9.92 -9.15 8.57
C LEU A 216 -11.37 -8.91 8.13
N LEU A 217 -12.00 -9.92 7.55
CA LEU A 217 -13.31 -9.83 6.90
C LEU A 217 -14.25 -10.99 7.27
N GLY A 218 -13.85 -11.88 8.20
CA GLY A 218 -14.68 -12.99 8.65
C GLY A 218 -15.93 -12.50 9.39
N LYS A 219 -16.97 -13.34 9.35
CA LYS A 219 -18.30 -13.01 9.93
C LYS A 219 -18.21 -12.68 11.43
N ALA A 220 -17.34 -13.37 12.17
CA ALA A 220 -17.10 -13.15 13.59
C ALA A 220 -16.38 -11.82 13.91
N PHE A 221 -15.49 -11.34 13.04
CA PHE A 221 -14.77 -10.06 13.22
C PHE A 221 -15.73 -8.87 13.11
N MET A 222 -16.63 -8.89 12.12
CA MET A 222 -17.67 -7.86 11.96
C MET A 222 -18.69 -7.86 13.10
N GLU A 223 -18.90 -9.01 13.75
CA GLU A 223 -19.84 -9.17 14.87
C GLU A 223 -19.23 -8.79 16.25
N THR A 224 -17.89 -8.71 16.40
CA THR A 224 -17.27 -8.78 17.76
C THR A 224 -16.06 -7.85 18.06
N TRP A 225 -15.71 -6.84 17.25
CA TRP A 225 -14.56 -5.90 17.43
C TRP A 225 -13.25 -6.29 16.75
N GLY A 226 -12.61 -5.27 16.16
CA GLY A 226 -11.25 -5.29 15.65
C GLY A 226 -10.21 -4.90 16.70
N VAL A 227 -9.23 -5.77 16.92
CA VAL A 227 -8.16 -5.65 17.92
C VAL A 227 -6.82 -5.96 17.23
N PRO A 228 -5.71 -5.29 17.60
CA PRO A 228 -4.59 -5.07 16.70
C PRO A 228 -3.64 -6.26 16.62
N GLY A 229 -3.03 -6.39 15.44
CA GLY A 229 -1.85 -7.21 15.21
C GLY A 229 -0.66 -6.27 15.04
N GLN A 230 0.50 -6.76 15.47
CA GLN A 230 1.83 -6.16 15.39
C GLN A 230 2.05 -5.39 14.06
N PRO A 231 2.83 -4.29 14.07
CA PRO A 231 3.19 -3.62 12.83
C PRO A 231 3.99 -4.60 11.95
N TYR A 232 3.65 -4.63 10.67
CA TYR A 232 4.50 -5.23 9.64
C TYR A 232 5.27 -4.07 9.02
N ASP A 233 6.59 -4.23 8.82
CA ASP A 233 7.56 -3.16 8.59
C ASP A 233 7.53 -2.47 7.21
N VAL A 234 6.45 -2.65 6.45
CA VAL A 234 6.30 -2.04 5.13
C VAL A 234 4.82 -2.01 4.80
N ARG A 235 4.21 -0.82 4.86
CA ARG A 235 2.90 -0.53 4.28
C ARG A 235 2.87 0.88 3.77
N LEU A 236 2.32 1.01 2.57
CA LEU A 236 2.53 2.17 1.73
C LEU A 236 1.52 3.28 1.90
N LEU A 237 1.47 3.85 3.08
CA LEU A 237 0.68 5.05 3.31
C LEU A 237 1.52 5.88 4.26
N ARG A 238 2.02 7.04 3.80
CA ARG A 238 2.92 7.96 4.54
C ARG A 238 2.49 8.27 5.98
N GLY A 239 1.24 7.96 6.37
CA GLY A 239 0.75 8.03 7.74
C GLY A 239 -0.21 6.94 8.18
N MET A 240 -0.31 5.78 7.51
CA MET A 240 -1.21 4.70 7.95
C MET A 240 -0.51 3.44 8.47
N ASP A 241 0.80 3.50 8.69
CA ASP A 241 1.38 2.73 9.78
C ASP A 241 0.76 3.26 11.06
N PHE A 242 -0.27 2.56 11.54
CA PHE A 242 -1.17 2.95 12.61
C PHE A 242 -0.38 3.23 13.91
N ILE A 243 0.05 4.49 14.01
CA ILE A 243 1.12 5.03 14.86
C ILE A 243 0.84 4.81 16.36
N SER A 244 1.83 4.29 17.11
CA SER A 244 1.89 4.41 18.57
C SER A 244 2.24 5.86 18.98
N GLU A 245 1.58 6.38 20.01
CA GLU A 245 1.51 7.82 20.34
C GLU A 245 2.84 8.59 20.44
N GLU A 246 3.98 7.93 20.64
CA GLU A 246 5.28 8.57 20.83
C GLU A 246 5.94 9.10 19.54
N GLN A 247 5.50 8.66 18.35
CA GLN A 247 6.14 9.01 17.06
C GLN A 247 5.40 10.11 16.28
N LYS A 248 4.27 10.63 16.80
CA LYS A 248 3.36 11.58 16.12
C LYS A 248 3.83 13.05 16.03
N ILE A 249 5.05 13.42 16.48
CA ILE A 249 5.47 14.84 16.57
C ILE A 249 5.79 15.49 15.21
N ARG A 250 5.88 14.76 14.10
CA ARG A 250 6.33 15.31 12.79
C ARG A 250 5.36 15.12 11.62
N PHE A 251 4.05 15.21 11.86
CA PHE A 251 3.10 15.36 10.76
C PHE A 251 3.08 16.83 10.31
N ASN A 252 3.94 17.20 9.36
CA ASN A 252 3.92 18.52 8.72
C ASN A 252 3.26 18.40 7.33
N PRO A 253 1.99 18.80 7.17
CA PRO A 253 1.30 18.71 5.89
C PRO A 253 1.63 19.97 5.08
N GLY A 254 2.51 19.86 4.09
CA GLY A 254 2.67 20.92 3.09
C GLY A 254 3.96 20.90 2.30
N LEU A 255 3.84 21.18 1.00
CA LEU A 255 4.94 21.61 0.14
C LEU A 255 5.39 23.01 0.60
N GLY A 256 6.50 23.08 1.33
CA GLY A 256 7.11 24.34 1.78
C GLY A 256 8.25 24.11 2.76
N THR A 257 9.31 24.93 2.70
CA THR A 257 10.46 24.81 3.61
C THR A 257 10.05 25.06 5.05
N ALA A 258 10.46 24.16 5.94
CA ALA A 258 10.12 24.15 7.37
C ALA A 258 10.41 25.50 8.06
N PRO A 259 9.57 25.94 9.00
CA PRO A 259 9.84 27.15 9.77
C PRO A 259 11.05 26.94 10.68
N THR A 260 12.16 27.59 10.34
CA THR A 260 13.26 27.86 11.25
C THR A 260 12.79 28.94 12.21
N HIS A 261 12.39 28.55 13.42
CA HIS A 261 12.58 29.28 14.69
C HIS A 261 11.57 28.75 15.72
N VAL A 262 12.09 28.25 16.84
CA VAL A 262 11.34 27.94 18.06
C VAL A 262 12.01 28.75 19.18
N PRO A 263 11.27 29.52 20.00
CA PRO A 263 11.79 30.02 21.28
C PRO A 263 11.92 28.90 22.32
#